data_AF-A0AA38IDS4-F1
#
_entry.id   AF-A0AA38IDS4-F1
#
_cell.length_a   1.000
_cell.length_b   1.000
_cell.length_c   1.000
_cell.angle_alpha   90.00
_cell.angle_beta   90.00
_cell.angle_gamma   90.00
#
_symmetry.space_group_name_H-M   'P 1'
#
loop_
_entity.id
_entity.type
_entity.pdbx_description
1 polymer ?
#
loop_
_entity_poly.entity_id
_entity_poly.type
_entity_poly.pdbx_seq_one_letter_code
_entity_poly.pdbx_strand_id
1 'polypeptide(L)'
;MSSFISGLNKESQLQAFVSAKTLEENKKFLIKSFSKNPTKYGDKIFVQLEDCRTILPERFTEKFDDSVIDDLNRKIANGWKLHFVNKGPIGQTVNIEFIEG
;
A
#
# COMPACT_ATOMS: atom_id res chain seq x y z
N MET A 1 -4.58 27.30 30.35
CA MET A 1 -3.88 26.00 30.37
C MET A 1 -4.60 25.04 29.43
N SER A 2 -4.29 25.05 28.14
CA SER A 2 -4.98 24.18 27.17
C SER A 2 -4.15 24.05 25.90
N SER A 3 -3.08 23.25 25.95
CA SER A 3 -2.25 22.96 24.78
C SER A 3 -1.46 21.66 24.95
N PHE A 4 -2.13 20.56 25.33
CA PHE A 4 -1.46 19.26 25.54
C PHE A 4 -2.12 18.04 24.88
N ILE A 5 -3.23 18.18 24.14
CA ILE A 5 -3.98 17.00 23.61
C ILE A 5 -3.90 16.87 22.07
N SER A 6 -3.18 17.72 21.34
CA SER A 6 -3.04 17.57 19.88
C SER A 6 -1.93 16.60 19.44
N GLY A 7 -1.08 16.14 20.36
CA GLY A 7 0.10 15.31 20.05
C GLY A 7 -0.07 13.79 20.20
N LEU A 8 -1.10 13.32 20.92
CA LEU A 8 -1.21 11.92 21.36
C LEU A 8 -1.89 10.96 20.37
N ASN A 9 -2.44 11.46 19.25
CA ASN A 9 -3.25 10.65 18.32
C ASN A 9 -2.49 10.12 17.09
N LYS A 10 -1.20 10.42 16.91
CA LYS A 10 -0.44 9.94 15.75
C LYS A 10 0.01 8.49 15.88
N GLU A 11 0.22 8.00 17.10
CA GLU A 11 0.69 6.63 17.34
C GLU A 11 -0.45 5.59 17.28
N SER A 12 -1.70 6.01 17.52
CA SER A 12 -2.89 5.13 17.48
C SER A 12 -3.46 4.90 16.07
N GLN A 13 -2.90 5.49 15.02
CA GLN A 13 -3.36 5.33 13.63
C GLN A 13 -2.41 4.48 12.77
N LEU A 14 -1.52 3.70 13.38
CA LEU A 14 -0.72 2.73 12.63
C LEU A 14 -1.65 1.61 12.16
N GLN A 15 -2.10 1.70 10.89
CA GLN A 15 -2.79 0.60 10.25
C GLN A 15 -1.94 -0.67 10.31
N ALA A 16 -2.60 -1.80 10.58
CA ALA A 16 -1.93 -3.08 10.72
C ALA A 16 -1.11 -3.38 9.46
N PHE A 17 0.14 -3.78 9.65
CA PHE A 17 0.98 -4.27 8.56
C PHE A 17 0.64 -5.73 8.29
N VAL A 18 0.16 -6.03 7.08
CA VAL A 18 -0.30 -7.36 6.67
C VAL A 18 0.48 -7.80 5.43
N SER A 19 0.93 -9.05 5.43
CA SER A 19 1.56 -9.63 4.25
C SER A 19 0.56 -9.73 3.11
N ALA A 20 0.96 -9.38 1.88
CA ALA A 20 0.09 -9.52 0.73
C ALA A 20 -0.39 -10.97 0.52
N LYS A 21 0.38 -11.97 1.01
CA LYS A 21 0.02 -13.40 1.01
C LYS A 21 -1.16 -13.76 1.91
N THR A 22 -1.37 -13.00 2.98
CA THR A 22 -2.41 -13.27 3.98
C THR A 22 -3.69 -12.50 3.69
N LEU A 23 -3.68 -11.63 2.68
CA LEU A 23 -4.90 -10.97 2.20
C LEU A 23 -5.78 -11.99 1.48
N GLU A 24 -7.09 -11.86 1.69
CA GLU A 24 -8.10 -12.71 1.06
C GLU A 24 -7.98 -12.69 -0.48
N GLU A 25 -7.96 -13.86 -1.09
CA GLU A 25 -7.81 -14.01 -2.54
C GLU A 25 -9.06 -13.48 -3.27
N ASN A 26 -8.84 -12.82 -4.41
CA ASN A 26 -9.86 -12.24 -5.27
C ASN A 26 -10.73 -11.14 -4.63
N LYS A 27 -10.48 -10.79 -3.36
CA LYS A 27 -11.07 -9.61 -2.74
C LYS A 27 -10.41 -8.34 -3.25
N LYS A 28 -11.23 -7.32 -3.51
CA LYS A 28 -10.78 -5.98 -3.88
C LYS A 28 -10.54 -5.17 -2.61
N PHE A 29 -9.35 -4.62 -2.48
CA PHE A 29 -8.99 -3.69 -1.42
C PHE A 29 -8.73 -2.32 -2.04
N LEU A 30 -9.43 -1.28 -1.59
CA LEU A 30 -9.23 0.07 -2.12
C LEU A 30 -7.85 0.60 -1.69
N ILE A 31 -7.09 1.11 -2.65
CA ILE A 31 -5.78 1.72 -2.40
C ILE A 31 -5.98 3.19 -2.02
N LYS A 32 -5.32 3.59 -0.93
CA LYS A 32 -5.29 4.96 -0.42
C LYS A 32 -4.03 5.71 -0.84
N SER A 33 -2.89 5.02 -0.89
CA SER A 33 -1.63 5.60 -1.34
C SER A 33 -0.55 4.55 -1.56
N PHE A 34 0.49 4.95 -2.28
CA PHE A 34 1.76 4.25 -2.44
C PHE A 34 2.88 5.04 -1.76
N SER A 35 3.88 4.34 -1.22
CA SER A 35 5.10 4.94 -0.69
C SER A 35 6.30 4.04 -0.96
N LYS A 36 7.41 4.61 -1.40
CA LYS A 36 8.68 3.90 -1.53
C LYS A 36 9.53 4.18 -0.30
N ASN A 37 9.93 3.13 0.39
CA ASN A 37 10.76 3.26 1.59
C ASN A 37 12.02 2.41 1.43
N PRO A 38 13.21 3.00 1.66
CA PRO A 38 14.46 2.24 1.68
C PRO A 38 14.46 1.27 2.88
N THR A 39 14.87 0.04 2.64
CA THR A 39 15.06 -0.97 3.68
C THR A 39 16.46 -1.57 3.59
N LYS A 40 16.88 -2.34 4.60
CA LYS A 40 18.15 -3.09 4.55
C LYS A 40 18.22 -4.14 3.42
N TYR A 41 17.09 -4.42 2.76
CA TYR A 41 16.95 -5.36 1.65
C TYR A 41 16.61 -4.65 0.32
N GLY A 42 16.99 -3.37 0.20
CA GLY A 42 16.64 -2.51 -0.93
C GLY A 42 15.32 -1.78 -0.73
N ASP A 43 14.97 -0.97 -1.72
CA ASP A 43 13.73 -0.21 -1.70
C ASP A 43 12.53 -1.16 -1.74
N LYS A 44 11.48 -0.83 -0.99
CA LYS A 44 10.21 -1.55 -1.02
C LYS A 44 9.07 -0.57 -1.24
N ILE A 45 8.10 -1.00 -2.03
CA ILE A 45 6.89 -0.25 -2.32
C ILE A 45 5.82 -0.70 -1.33
N PHE A 46 5.43 0.21 -0.45
CA PHE A 46 4.33 0.04 0.47
C PHE A 46 3.05 0.56 -0.14
N VAL A 47 1.97 -0.19 0.04
CA VAL A 47 0.63 0.18 -0.37
C VAL A 47 -0.23 0.33 0.87
N GLN A 48 -0.83 1.50 1.03
CA GLN A 48 -1.84 1.75 2.03
C GLN A 48 -3.19 1.33 1.45
N LEU A 49 -3.84 0.37 2.08
CA LEU A 49 -5.21 -0.05 1.77
C LEU A 49 -6.17 0.63 2.75
N GLU A 50 -7.48 0.43 2.58
CA GLU A 50 -8.47 1.02 3.49
C GLU A 50 -8.29 0.57 4.96
N ASP A 51 -7.99 -0.72 5.17
CA ASP A 51 -7.95 -1.33 6.51
C ASP A 51 -6.55 -1.74 6.97
N CYS A 52 -5.58 -1.79 6.06
CA CYS A 52 -4.23 -2.28 6.36
C CYS A 52 -3.18 -1.70 5.44
N ARG A 53 -1.91 -1.91 5.79
CA ARG A 53 -0.77 -1.60 4.94
C ARG A 53 -0.07 -2.88 4.51
N THR A 54 0.35 -2.95 3.26
CA THR A 54 1.12 -4.10 2.73
C THR A 54 2.33 -3.65 1.91
N ILE A 55 3.17 -4.60 1.51
CA ILE A 55 4.33 -4.39 0.63
C ILE A 55 4.08 -5.12 -0.69
N LEU A 56 4.39 -4.46 -1.81
CA LEU A 56 4.40 -5.11 -3.11
C LEU A 56 5.55 -6.11 -3.24
N PRO A 57 5.34 -7.23 -3.95
CA PRO A 57 6.39 -8.14 -4.36
C PRO A 57 7.51 -7.40 -5.06
N GLU A 58 8.73 -7.88 -4.86
CA GLU A 58 9.96 -7.21 -5.31
C GLU A 58 9.97 -6.87 -6.81
N ARG A 59 9.35 -7.72 -7.64
CA ARG A 59 9.18 -7.51 -9.10
C ARG A 59 8.46 -6.21 -9.49
N PHE A 60 7.76 -5.56 -8.56
CA PHE A 60 7.11 -4.27 -8.79
C PHE A 60 8.01 -3.08 -8.43
N THR A 61 9.07 -3.28 -7.65
CA THR A 61 9.98 -2.21 -7.21
C THR A 61 10.64 -1.50 -8.39
N GLU A 62 11.00 -2.24 -9.44
CA GLU A 62 11.59 -1.66 -10.66
C GLU A 62 10.57 -0.94 -11.54
N LYS A 63 9.28 -1.31 -11.45
CA LYS A 63 8.19 -0.73 -12.25
C LYS A 63 7.56 0.49 -11.58
N PHE A 64 7.70 0.63 -10.27
CA PHE A 64 7.14 1.69 -9.45
C PHE A 64 8.27 2.59 -8.98
N ASP A 65 8.79 3.41 -9.89
CA ASP A 65 9.68 4.50 -9.53
C ASP A 65 8.92 5.65 -8.86
N ASP A 66 9.65 6.67 -8.42
CA ASP A 66 9.07 7.80 -7.69
C ASP A 66 8.06 8.58 -8.55
N SER A 67 8.30 8.68 -9.87
CA SER A 67 7.40 9.36 -10.81
C SER A 67 6.07 8.63 -10.95
N VAL A 68 6.12 7.29 -11.08
CA VAL A 68 4.93 6.44 -11.13
C VAL A 68 4.15 6.52 -9.82
N ILE A 69 4.84 6.47 -8.68
CA ILE A 69 4.20 6.58 -7.36
C ILE A 69 3.50 7.93 -7.20
N ASP A 70 4.16 9.02 -7.58
CA ASP A 70 3.60 10.36 -7.48
C ASP A 70 2.38 10.55 -8.40
N ASP A 71 2.42 10.02 -9.62
CA ASP A 71 1.28 10.04 -10.55
C ASP A 71 0.08 9.25 -9.99
N LEU A 72 0.32 8.02 -9.52
CA LEU A 72 -0.71 7.17 -8.93
C LEU A 72 -1.33 7.84 -7.69
N ASN A 73 -0.51 8.38 -6.80
CA ASN A 73 -0.97 9.10 -5.61
C ASN A 73 -1.77 10.34 -5.98
N ARG A 74 -1.35 11.10 -7.00
CA ARG A 74 -2.09 12.26 -7.49
C ARG A 74 -3.45 11.87 -8.06
N LYS A 75 -3.51 10.79 -8.85
CA LYS A 75 -4.78 10.26 -9.37
C LYS A 75 -5.72 9.84 -8.25
N ILE A 76 -5.21 9.12 -7.25
CA ILE A 76 -6.00 8.71 -6.07
C ILE A 76 -6.51 9.94 -5.30
N ALA A 77 -5.65 10.95 -5.08
CA ALA A 77 -6.04 12.20 -4.43
C ALA A 77 -7.13 12.97 -5.22
N ASN A 78 -7.12 12.84 -6.55
CA ASN A 78 -8.15 13.40 -7.44
C ASN A 78 -9.42 12.53 -7.54
N GLY A 79 -9.55 11.49 -6.71
CA GLY A 79 -10.76 10.66 -6.61
C GLY A 79 -10.75 9.39 -7.46
N TRP A 80 -9.64 9.06 -8.13
CA TRP A 80 -9.52 7.79 -8.86
C TRP A 80 -9.53 6.60 -7.90
N LYS A 81 -10.29 5.56 -8.26
CA LYS A 81 -10.41 4.34 -7.46
C LYS A 81 -9.55 3.24 -8.05
N LEU A 82 -8.42 2.98 -7.38
CA LEU A 82 -7.55 1.87 -7.71
C LEU A 82 -7.69 0.78 -6.66
N HIS A 83 -7.91 -0.46 -7.10
CA HIS A 83 -8.08 -1.61 -6.21
C HIS A 83 -6.87 -2.54 -6.31
N PHE A 84 -6.41 -2.99 -5.16
CA PHE A 84 -5.44 -4.07 -5.00
C PHE A 84 -6.19 -5.40 -4.92
N VAL A 85 -5.78 -6.39 -5.70
CA VAL A 85 -6.35 -7.75 -5.66
C VAL A 85 -5.24 -8.76 -5.52
N ASN A 86 -5.25 -9.55 -4.43
CA ASN A 86 -4.43 -10.75 -4.33
C ASN A 86 -5.05 -11.85 -5.21
N LYS A 87 -4.28 -12.39 -6.16
CA LYS A 87 -4.70 -13.47 -7.08
C LYS A 87 -4.15 -14.84 -6.69
N GLY A 88 -3.72 -14.98 -5.44
CA GLY A 88 -3.19 -16.22 -4.88
C GLY A 88 -1.68 -16.36 -5.07
N PRO A 89 -1.10 -17.45 -4.57
CA PRO A 89 0.34 -17.65 -4.57
C PRO A 89 0.90 -17.94 -5.98
N ILE A 90 2.08 -17.39 -6.27
CA ILE A 90 2.95 -17.80 -7.39
C ILE A 90 4.30 -18.16 -6.79
N GLY A 91 4.59 -19.47 -6.70
CA GLY A 91 5.80 -19.96 -6.04
C GLY A 91 5.90 -19.45 -4.60
N GLN A 92 6.97 -18.72 -4.28
CA GLN A 92 7.18 -18.14 -2.95
C GLN A 92 6.61 -16.72 -2.79
N THR A 93 5.81 -16.20 -3.73
CA THR A 93 5.21 -14.85 -3.66
C THR A 93 3.70 -14.90 -3.95
N VAL A 94 3.05 -13.75 -4.07
CA VAL A 94 1.67 -13.62 -4.54
C VAL A 94 1.61 -13.03 -5.93
N ASN A 95 0.58 -13.41 -6.67
CA ASN A 95 0.11 -12.67 -7.81
C ASN A 95 -0.74 -11.49 -7.35
N ILE A 96 -0.52 -10.32 -7.93
CA ILE A 96 -1.27 -9.11 -7.57
C ILE A 96 -1.70 -8.43 -8.86
N GLU A 97 -2.94 -7.98 -8.86
CA GLU A 97 -3.52 -7.19 -9.93
C GLU A 97 -4.00 -5.83 -9.38
N PHE A 98 -3.84 -4.79 -10.20
CA PHE A 98 -4.42 -3.49 -9.96
C PHE A 98 -5.61 -3.29 -10.88
N ILE A 99 -6.79 -3.01 -10.31
CA ILE A 99 -8.03 -2.83 -11.07
C ILE A 99 -8.54 -1.42 -10.85
N GLU A 100 -8.68 -0.67 -11.94
CA GLU A 100 -9.37 0.62 -11.97
C GLU A 100 -10.88 0.39 -11.83
N GLY A 101 -11.56 1.24 -11.06
CA GLY A 101 -13.01 1.16 -10.87
C GLY A 101 -13.69 2.51 -10.74
#